data_AF-A0A258NR42-F1
#
_entry.id   AF-A0A258NR42-F1
#
_cell.length_a   1.000
_cell.length_b   1.000
_cell.length_c   1.000
_cell.angle_alpha   90.00
_cell.angle_beta   90.00
_cell.angle_gamma   90.00
#
_symmetry.space_group_name_H-M   'P 1'
#
loop_
_entity.id
_entity.type
_entity.pdbx_description
1 polymer ?
#
loop_
_entity_poly.entity_id
_entity_poly.type
_entity_poly.pdbx_seq_one_letter_code
_entity_poly.pdbx_strand_id
1 'polypeptide(L)'
;MIETLLMGFLNRPWIASLLGQTLVALGGVMMMLGIRVGRIGQRIARIFDRHGLEAPDVMSSFPWWLRMLTPETVGQWIVAALVLASGAYLIYFGKWARKQLYR
;
A
#
# COMPACT_ATOMS: atom_id res chain seq x y z
N MET A 1 21.69 14.39 12.56
CA MET A 1 20.97 13.11 12.27
C MET A 1 20.27 13.14 10.92
N ILE A 2 19.45 14.17 10.62
CA ILE A 2 18.82 14.37 9.29
C ILE A 2 19.87 14.58 8.20
N GLU A 3 20.91 15.39 8.45
CA GLU A 3 22.01 15.62 7.51
C GLU A 3 22.81 14.35 7.20
N THR A 4 22.99 13.47 8.19
CA THR A 4 23.69 12.20 8.06
C THR A 4 22.89 11.21 7.23
N LEU A 5 21.56 11.19 7.41
CA LEU A 5 20.64 10.41 6.58
C LEU A 5 20.59 10.96 5.15
N LEU A 6 20.61 12.27 4.96
CA LEU A 6 20.68 12.94 3.65
C LEU A 6 21.99 12.62 2.93
N MET A 7 23.14 12.73 3.60
CA MET A 7 24.43 12.32 3.04
C MET A 7 24.48 10.82 2.71
N GLY A 8 23.89 9.97 3.56
CA GLY A 8 23.75 8.54 3.29
C GLY A 8 22.88 8.25 2.06
N PHE A 9 21.80 9.02 1.87
CA PHE A 9 20.91 8.92 0.71
C PHE A 9 21.57 9.41 -0.58
N LEU A 10 22.35 10.49 -0.51
CA LEU A 10 23.12 11.04 -1.62
C LEU A 10 24.26 10.09 -2.03
N ASN A 11 24.93 9.44 -1.08
CA ASN A 11 25.99 8.47 -1.36
C ASN A 11 25.46 7.13 -1.89
N ARG A 12 24.19 6.80 -1.63
CA ARG A 12 23.56 5.53 -2.02
C ARG A 12 22.16 5.76 -2.61
N PRO A 13 22.07 6.38 -3.80
CA PRO A 13 20.79 6.72 -4.44
C PRO A 13 19.94 5.49 -4.80
N TRP A 14 20.53 4.28 -4.80
CA TRP A 14 19.81 3.02 -4.95
C TRP A 14 18.87 2.73 -3.76
N ILE A 15 19.18 3.22 -2.55
CA ILE A 15 18.33 3.07 -1.35
C ILE A 15 16.99 3.78 -1.55
N ALA A 16 17.00 4.97 -2.15
CA ALA A 16 15.78 5.71 -2.50
C ALA A 16 14.87 4.89 -3.43
N SER A 17 15.46 4.24 -4.45
CA SER A 17 14.72 3.41 -5.39
C SER A 17 14.18 2.14 -4.73
N LEU A 18 14.92 1.49 -3.84
CA LEU A 18 14.44 0.31 -3.11
C LEU A 18 13.31 0.67 -2.15
N LEU A 19 13.45 1.72 -1.36
CA LEU A 19 12.39 2.19 -0.46
C LEU A 19 11.12 2.53 -1.25
N GLY A 20 11.28 3.20 -2.40
CA GLY A 20 10.17 3.47 -3.29
C GLY A 20 9.50 2.20 -3.84
N GLN A 21 10.28 1.19 -4.24
CA GLN A 21 9.75 -0.11 -4.69
C GLN A 21 8.99 -0.84 -3.57
N THR A 22 9.52 -0.82 -2.34
CA THR A 22 8.87 -1.43 -1.17
C THR A 22 7.54 -0.75 -0.86
N LEU A 23 7.49 0.59 -0.92
CA LEU A 23 6.24 1.33 -0.72
C LEU A 23 5.22 1.07 -1.82
N VAL A 24 5.66 0.99 -3.09
CA VAL A 24 4.76 0.62 -4.19
C VAL A 24 4.24 -0.81 -4.03
N ALA A 25 5.10 -1.76 -3.64
CA ALA A 25 4.70 -3.14 -3.38
C ALA A 25 3.69 -3.21 -2.23
N LEU A 26 3.94 -2.49 -1.13
CA LEU A 26 3.05 -2.42 0.02
C LEU A 26 1.69 -1.82 -0.37
N GLY A 27 1.67 -0.65 -1.01
CA GLY A 27 0.45 -0.01 -1.47
C GLY A 27 -0.31 -0.88 -2.49
N GLY A 28 0.41 -1.60 -3.35
CA GLY A 28 -0.16 -2.56 -4.29
C GLY A 28 -0.82 -3.75 -3.59
N VAL A 29 -0.17 -4.32 -2.58
CA VAL A 29 -0.75 -5.38 -1.74
C VAL A 29 -2.01 -4.87 -1.02
N MET A 30 -1.97 -3.66 -0.46
CA MET A 30 -3.14 -3.06 0.20
C MET A 30 -4.32 -2.92 -0.78
N MET A 31 -4.09 -2.39 -1.99
CA MET A 31 -5.14 -2.29 -3.00
C MET A 31 -5.68 -3.64 -3.44
N MET A 32 -4.80 -4.62 -3.66
CA MET A 32 -5.19 -5.97 -4.09
C MET A 32 -6.02 -6.68 -3.01
N LEU A 33 -5.63 -6.57 -1.74
CA LEU A 33 -6.36 -7.12 -0.61
C LEU A 33 -7.71 -6.43 -0.45
N GLY A 34 -7.75 -5.09 -0.47
CA GLY A 34 -8.99 -4.32 -0.38
C GLY A 34 -10.01 -4.72 -1.45
N ILE A 35 -9.58 -4.84 -2.72
CA ILE A 35 -10.45 -5.26 -3.81
C ILE A 35 -10.91 -6.72 -3.64
N ARG A 36 -10.00 -7.64 -3.29
CA ARG A 36 -10.34 -9.06 -3.15
C ARG A 36 -11.33 -9.28 -2.00
N VAL A 37 -11.07 -8.68 -0.85
CA VAL A 37 -11.94 -8.82 0.31
C VAL A 37 -13.28 -8.14 0.08
N GLY A 38 -13.32 -6.97 -0.55
CA GLY A 38 -14.57 -6.32 -0.96
C GLY A 38 -15.42 -7.21 -1.88
N ARG A 39 -14.81 -7.88 -2.87
CA ARG A 39 -15.53 -8.84 -3.73
C ARG A 39 -16.05 -10.06 -2.98
N ILE A 40 -15.26 -10.59 -2.03
CA ILE A 40 -15.68 -11.72 -1.19
C ILE A 40 -16.86 -11.30 -0.30
N GLY A 41 -16.77 -10.13 0.34
CA GLY A 41 -17.85 -9.54 1.14
C GLY A 41 -19.14 -9.38 0.34
N GLN A 42 -19.08 -8.82 -0.87
CA GLN A 42 -20.24 -8.69 -1.75
C GLN A 42 -20.81 -10.04 -2.21
N ARG A 43 -19.98 -11.06 -2.37
CA ARG A 43 -20.44 -12.40 -2.73
C ARG A 43 -21.17 -13.06 -1.55
N ILE A 44 -20.61 -12.95 -0.36
CA ILE A 44 -21.21 -13.47 0.87
C ILE A 44 -22.51 -12.73 1.18
N ALA A 45 -22.52 -11.40 1.13
CA ALA A 45 -23.71 -10.58 1.33
C ALA A 45 -24.86 -10.99 0.40
N ARG A 46 -24.58 -11.20 -0.89
CA ARG A 46 -25.60 -11.67 -1.86
C ARG A 46 -26.13 -13.08 -1.56
N ILE A 47 -25.34 -13.94 -0.95
CA ILE A 47 -25.79 -15.29 -0.56
C ILE A 47 -26.70 -15.19 0.67
N PHE A 48 -26.30 -14.40 1.67
CA PHE A 48 -27.06 -14.24 2.91
C PHE A 48 -28.38 -13.47 2.70
N ASP A 49 -28.37 -12.44 1.85
CA ASP A 49 -29.56 -11.66 1.47
C ASP A 49 -30.65 -12.55 0.84
N ARG A 50 -30.26 -13.54 0.02
CA ARG A 50 -31.20 -14.53 -0.55
C ARG A 50 -31.87 -15.42 0.50
N HIS A 51 -31.29 -15.54 1.68
CA HIS A 51 -31.81 -16.35 2.77
C HIS A 51 -32.47 -15.49 3.87
N GLY A 52 -32.59 -14.17 3.66
CA GLY A 52 -33.16 -13.23 4.63
C GLY A 52 -32.32 -13.10 5.91
N LEU A 53 -31.04 -13.42 5.84
CA LEU A 53 -30.12 -13.36 6.98
C LEU A 53 -29.20 -12.14 6.87
N GLU A 54 -28.82 -11.57 8.00
CA GLU A 54 -27.78 -10.54 8.05
C GLU A 54 -26.43 -11.12 7.59
N ALA A 55 -25.74 -10.38 6.72
CA ALA A 55 -24.46 -10.80 6.19
C ALA A 55 -23.39 -10.80 7.30
N PRO A 56 -22.60 -11.88 7.45
CA PRO A 56 -21.53 -11.91 8.44
C PRO A 56 -20.42 -10.92 8.08
N ASP A 57 -19.85 -10.26 9.09
CA ASP A 57 -18.68 -9.41 8.89
C ASP A 57 -17.45 -10.28 8.57
N VAL A 58 -17.09 -10.30 7.29
CA VAL A 58 -15.94 -11.05 6.77
C VAL A 58 -14.63 -10.52 7.35
N MET A 59 -14.57 -9.24 7.74
CA MET A 59 -13.35 -8.64 8.29
C MET A 59 -13.06 -9.14 9.70
N SER A 60 -14.10 -9.38 10.50
CA SER A 60 -14.00 -9.97 11.85
C SER A 60 -13.30 -11.33 11.89
N SER A 61 -13.20 -12.04 10.77
CA SER A 61 -12.53 -13.34 10.66
C SER A 61 -11.04 -13.24 10.38
N PHE A 62 -10.54 -12.08 9.94
CA PHE A 62 -9.12 -11.90 9.63
C PHE A 62 -8.28 -11.53 10.86
N PRO A 63 -6.99 -11.93 10.89
CA PRO A 63 -6.04 -11.45 11.89
C PRO A 63 -5.90 -9.92 11.88
N TRP A 64 -5.62 -9.31 13.04
CA TRP A 64 -5.54 -7.85 13.20
C TRP A 64 -4.56 -7.17 12.23
N TRP A 65 -3.41 -7.80 11.94
CA TRP A 65 -2.40 -7.26 11.02
C TRP A 65 -2.87 -7.23 9.57
N LEU A 66 -3.71 -8.20 9.17
CA LEU A 66 -4.26 -8.23 7.81
C LEU A 66 -5.33 -7.14 7.67
N ARG A 67 -6.13 -6.88 8.71
CA ARG A 67 -7.10 -5.77 8.73
C ARG A 67 -6.41 -4.41 8.55
N MET A 68 -5.23 -4.21 9.16
CA MET A 68 -4.45 -2.97 8.96
C MET A 68 -4.01 -2.76 7.51
N LEU A 69 -3.82 -3.84 6.75
CA LEU A 69 -3.42 -3.78 5.34
C LEU A 69 -4.62 -3.73 4.38
N THR A 70 -5.83 -3.95 4.86
CA THR A 70 -7.01 -4.06 4.01
C THR A 70 -7.83 -2.76 4.10
N PRO A 71 -7.81 -1.91 3.06
CA PRO A 71 -8.56 -0.67 3.09
C PRO A 71 -10.07 -0.93 2.99
N GLU A 72 -10.78 -0.55 4.04
CA GLU A 72 -12.23 -0.66 4.22
C GLU A 72 -12.92 0.70 4.00
N THR A 73 -12.30 1.78 4.48
CA THR A 73 -12.88 3.13 4.41
C THR A 73 -12.26 3.95 3.28
N VAL A 74 -12.98 4.97 2.81
CA VAL A 74 -12.47 5.93 1.82
C VAL A 74 -11.15 6.54 2.28
N GLY A 75 -11.00 6.83 3.59
CA GLY A 75 -9.76 7.33 4.17
C GLY A 75 -8.58 6.36 4.01
N GLN A 76 -8.79 5.06 4.22
CA GLN A 76 -7.74 4.05 4.05
C GLN A 76 -7.37 3.85 2.58
N TRP A 77 -8.33 3.99 1.65
CA TRP A 77 -8.04 4.00 0.20
C TRP A 77 -7.19 5.21 -0.20
N ILE A 78 -7.46 6.39 0.38
CA ILE A 78 -6.63 7.58 0.18
C ILE A 78 -5.22 7.34 0.71
N VAL A 79 -5.07 6.76 1.90
CA VAL A 79 -3.75 6.41 2.46
C VAL A 79 -3.01 5.44 1.53
N ALA A 80 -3.65 4.40 1.02
CA ALA A 80 -3.04 3.48 0.07
C ALA A 80 -2.57 4.18 -1.21
N ALA A 81 -3.37 5.12 -1.73
CA ALA A 81 -2.99 5.94 -2.89
C ALA A 81 -1.80 6.86 -2.59
N LEU A 82 -1.75 7.46 -1.40
CA LEU A 82 -0.61 8.28 -0.96
C LEU A 82 0.66 7.45 -0.80
N VAL A 83 0.56 6.22 -0.27
CA VAL A 83 1.69 5.29 -0.15
C VAL A 83 2.23 4.92 -1.54
N LEU A 84 1.35 4.61 -2.50
CA LEU A 84 1.74 4.35 -3.89
C LEU A 84 2.42 5.56 -4.54
N ALA A 85 1.81 6.74 -4.42
CA ALA A 85 2.35 7.98 -4.99
C ALA A 85 3.73 8.33 -4.40
N SER A 86 3.87 8.19 -3.07
CA SER A 86 5.14 8.42 -2.38
C SER A 86 6.21 7.44 -2.82
N GLY A 87 5.86 6.16 -2.96
CA GLY A 87 6.76 5.14 -3.48
C GLY A 87 7.22 5.42 -4.91
N ALA A 88 6.30 5.81 -5.79
CA ALA A 88 6.63 6.20 -7.16
C ALA A 88 7.55 7.43 -7.22
N TYR A 89 7.28 8.44 -6.38
CA TYR A 89 8.12 9.64 -6.29
C TYR A 89 9.55 9.31 -5.83
N LEU A 90 9.71 8.44 -4.84
CA LEU A 90 11.02 7.97 -4.37
C LEU A 90 11.80 7.19 -5.44
N ILE A 91 11.11 6.37 -6.24
CA ILE A 91 11.73 5.70 -7.40
C ILE A 91 12.23 6.74 -8.41
N TYR A 92 11.41 7.72 -8.75
CA TYR A 92 11.78 8.79 -9.69
C TYR A 92 12.98 9.58 -9.17
N PHE A 93 12.94 9.99 -7.90
CA PHE A 93 14.02 10.71 -7.24
C PHE A 93 15.33 9.89 -7.24
N GLY A 94 15.28 8.60 -6.89
CA GLY A 94 16.47 7.73 -6.88
C GLY A 94 17.05 7.46 -8.28
N LYS A 95 16.22 7.43 -9.33
CA LYS A 95 16.69 7.38 -10.72
C LYS A 95 17.36 8.69 -11.14
N TRP A 96 16.76 9.82 -10.77
CA TRP A 96 17.29 11.15 -11.05
C TRP A 96 18.63 11.38 -10.34
N ALA A 97 18.74 11.07 -9.04
CA ALA A 97 19.96 11.22 -8.26
C ALA A 97 21.11 10.37 -8.83
N ARG A 98 20.84 9.12 -9.25
CA ARG A 98 21.82 8.30 -9.97
C ARG A 98 22.29 9.00 -11.25
N LYS A 99 21.37 9.54 -12.04
CA LYS A 99 21.71 10.24 -13.30
C LYS A 99 22.61 11.46 -13.08
N GLN A 100 22.48 12.16 -11.95
CA GLN A 100 23.34 13.30 -11.62
C GLN A 100 24.74 12.89 -11.15
N LEU A 101 24.87 11.74 -10.47
CA LEU A 101 26.17 11.26 -9.97
C LEU A 101 27.09 10.66 -11.04
N TYR A 102 26.55 10.24 -12.19
CA TYR A 102 27.32 9.72 -13.32
C TYR A 102 27.56 10.77 -14.43
N ARG A 103 27.32 12.05 -14.13
CA ARG A 103 27.75 13.19 -14.96
C ARG A 103 29.02 13.78 -14.37
#